data_AF-A0A945KGG7-F1
#
_entry.id   AF-A0A945KGG7-F1
#
_cell.length_a   1.000
_cell.length_b   1.000
_cell.length_c   1.000
_cell.angle_alpha   90.00
_cell.angle_beta   90.00
_cell.angle_gamma   90.00
#
_symmetry.space_group_name_H-M   'P 1'
#
loop_
_entity.id
_entity.type
_entity.pdbx_description
1 polymer ?
#
loop_
_entity_poly.entity_id
_entity_poly.type
_entity_poly.pdbx_seq_one_letter_code
_entity_poly.pdbx_strand_id
1 'polypeptide(L)'
;MVKDRDKFEEVDVEMTPMIDVTFLLLIFFIVTLKFKTLEGRLDAALPKDRGTSASKAEEVEKVDIVIKVLKEGQLIPDPENKRLLKFLGRTVSMDVGTQSFRDAKRMKAFLKSFDKEETPVTIDARKGITYGDVVVALDVVIELGFQQIAFAGSFENE
;
A
#
# COMPACT_ATOMS: atom_id res chain seq x y z
N MET A 1 18.88 -16.87 79.60
CA MET A 1 19.16 -16.12 78.36
C MET A 1 18.10 -16.48 77.34
N VAL A 2 17.15 -15.58 77.12
CA VAL A 2 16.11 -15.71 76.08
C VAL A 2 16.68 -15.09 74.81
N LYS A 3 16.66 -15.84 73.71
CA LYS A 3 17.13 -15.38 72.39
C LYS A 3 15.92 -14.84 71.63
N ASP A 4 15.88 -13.53 71.44
CA ASP A 4 14.88 -12.84 70.63
C ASP A 4 14.84 -13.42 69.21
N ARG A 5 13.62 -13.68 68.73
CA ARG A 5 13.34 -14.08 67.35
C ARG A 5 13.04 -12.80 66.58
N ASP A 6 13.89 -12.46 65.61
CA ASP A 6 13.58 -11.45 64.60
C ASP A 6 12.25 -11.82 63.92
N LYS A 7 11.24 -10.97 64.11
CA LYS A 7 10.00 -11.04 63.36
C LYS A 7 10.29 -10.46 61.98
N PHE A 8 10.16 -11.29 60.95
CA PHE A 8 10.05 -10.80 59.58
C PHE A 8 8.79 -9.93 59.51
N GLU A 9 8.96 -8.61 59.35
CA GLU A 9 7.87 -7.73 58.97
C GLU A 9 7.47 -8.11 57.54
N GLU A 10 6.27 -8.65 57.38
CA GLU A 10 5.65 -8.85 56.08
C GLU A 10 5.40 -7.45 55.48
N VAL A 11 6.17 -7.11 54.44
CA VAL A 11 5.93 -5.90 53.65
C VAL A 11 4.66 -6.14 52.85
N ASP A 12 3.55 -5.55 53.30
CA ASP A 12 2.29 -5.58 52.58
C ASP A 12 2.42 -4.73 51.32
N VAL A 13 2.46 -5.38 50.16
CA VAL A 13 2.63 -4.68 48.89
C VAL A 13 1.30 -4.04 48.53
N GLU A 14 1.23 -2.72 48.60
CA GLU A 14 0.06 -1.97 48.17
C GLU A 14 -0.17 -2.19 46.66
N MET A 15 -1.14 -3.05 46.33
CA MET A 15 -1.46 -3.40 44.94
C MET A 15 -2.15 -2.25 44.18
N THR A 16 -2.86 -1.38 44.89
CA THR A 16 -3.64 -0.28 44.31
C THR A 16 -2.78 0.72 43.51
N PRO A 17 -1.62 1.20 44.01
CA PRO A 17 -0.67 2.00 43.22
C PRO A 17 -0.15 1.30 41.96
N MET A 18 0.13 -0.01 42.02
CA MET A 18 0.65 -0.74 40.86
C MET A 18 -0.39 -0.90 39.76
N ILE A 19 -1.64 -1.14 40.16
CA ILE A 19 -2.77 -1.18 39.23
C ILE A 19 -2.87 0.16 38.50
N ASP A 20 -2.87 1.28 39.23
CA ASP A 20 -3.00 2.62 38.62
C ASP A 20 -1.91 2.89 37.57
N VAL A 21 -0.64 2.63 37.90
CA VAL A 21 0.48 2.81 36.94
C VAL A 21 0.31 1.95 35.69
N THR A 22 -0.14 0.69 35.82
CA THR A 22 -0.38 -0.16 34.64
C THR A 22 -1.58 0.29 33.81
N PHE A 23 -2.65 0.78 34.45
CA PHE A 23 -3.82 1.32 33.75
C PHE A 23 -3.49 2.60 32.99
N LEU A 24 -2.71 3.50 33.58
CA LEU A 24 -2.22 4.71 32.92
C LEU A 24 -1.33 4.38 31.71
N LEU A 25 -0.49 3.35 31.81
CA LEU A 25 0.31 2.88 30.67
C LEU A 25 -0.57 2.31 29.55
N LEU A 26 -1.59 1.50 29.87
CA LEU A 26 -2.51 0.97 28.87
C LEU A 26 -3.28 2.08 28.15
N ILE A 27 -3.80 3.07 28.86
CA ILE A 27 -4.50 4.20 28.26
C ILE A 27 -3.53 5.02 27.39
N PHE A 28 -2.32 5.28 27.88
CA PHE A 28 -1.29 5.96 27.11
C PHE A 28 -0.99 5.21 25.80
N PHE A 29 -0.79 3.89 25.85
CA PHE A 29 -0.61 3.08 24.65
C PHE A 29 -1.84 3.16 23.73
N ILE A 30 -3.06 2.95 24.23
CA ILE A 30 -4.28 2.99 23.41
C ILE A 30 -4.44 4.33 22.68
N VAL A 31 -4.21 5.46 23.35
CA VAL A 31 -4.37 6.80 22.77
C VAL A 31 -3.21 7.15 21.83
N THR A 32 -2.01 6.64 22.08
CA THR A 32 -0.81 6.96 21.27
C THR A 32 -0.47 5.92 20.21
N LEU A 33 -1.17 4.78 20.18
CA LEU A 33 -1.08 3.76 19.13
C LEU A 33 -1.46 4.40 17.80
N LYS A 34 -0.46 4.86 17.05
CA LYS A 34 -0.62 5.14 15.63
C LYS A 34 -0.65 3.80 14.93
N PHE A 35 -1.82 3.45 14.39
CA PHE A 35 -1.88 2.42 13.35
C PHE A 35 -0.93 2.85 12.24
N LYS A 36 0.25 2.23 12.18
CA LYS A 36 1.02 2.22 10.94
C LYS A 36 0.11 1.47 9.98
N THR A 37 -0.47 2.19 9.02
CA THR A 37 -0.95 1.58 7.80
C THR A 37 0.21 0.71 7.31
N LEU A 38 -0.01 -0.60 7.28
CA LEU A 38 0.97 -1.53 6.73
C LEU A 38 1.06 -1.17 5.24
N GLU A 39 2.02 -0.33 4.87
CA GLU A 39 2.33 0.07 3.49
C GLU A 39 2.59 -1.13 2.55
N GLY A 40 2.65 -2.35 3.11
CA GLY A 40 2.86 -3.61 2.39
C GLY A 40 1.64 -4.55 2.28
N ARG A 41 0.45 -4.18 2.77
CA ARG A 41 -0.78 -4.93 2.48
C ARG A 41 -1.70 -4.06 1.64
N LEU A 42 -1.49 -4.13 0.34
CA LEU A 42 -2.46 -3.67 -0.65
C LEU A 42 -3.65 -4.62 -0.57
N ASP A 43 -4.78 -4.16 -0.04
CA ASP A 43 -6.08 -4.86 -0.15
C ASP A 43 -6.54 -4.79 -1.61
N ALA A 44 -5.91 -5.60 -2.45
CA ALA A 44 -6.31 -5.78 -3.83
C ALA A 44 -7.60 -6.60 -3.84
N ALA A 45 -8.75 -5.92 -3.80
CA ALA A 45 -10.01 -6.54 -4.14
C ALA A 45 -9.99 -6.85 -5.64
N LEU A 46 -9.62 -8.07 -6.02
CA LEU A 46 -9.83 -8.54 -7.39
C LEU A 46 -11.35 -8.52 -7.66
N PRO A 47 -11.83 -7.78 -8.68
CA PRO A 47 -13.22 -7.83 -9.07
C PRO A 47 -13.57 -9.27 -9.44
N LYS A 48 -14.46 -9.90 -8.68
CA LYS A 48 -14.88 -11.30 -8.91
C LYS A 48 -15.89 -11.43 -10.05
N ASP A 49 -16.32 -10.31 -10.63
CA ASP A 49 -17.40 -10.25 -11.60
C ASP A 49 -16.90 -10.45 -13.03
N ARG A 50 -16.35 -11.64 -13.28
CA ARG A 50 -16.29 -12.24 -14.62
C ARG A 50 -17.42 -13.25 -14.74
N GLY A 51 -18.66 -12.76 -14.69
CA GLY A 51 -19.87 -13.54 -14.90
C GLY A 51 -20.82 -12.76 -15.79
N THR A 52 -21.07 -13.28 -16.98
CA THR A 52 -22.04 -12.77 -17.96
C THR A 52 -23.39 -12.46 -17.31
N SER A 53 -23.69 -11.17 -17.13
CA SER A 53 -25.06 -10.68 -17.00
C SER A 53 -25.24 -9.49 -17.91
N ALA A 54 -25.90 -9.77 -19.05
CA ALA A 54 -26.41 -8.76 -19.96
C ALA A 54 -27.60 -8.04 -19.29
N SER A 55 -27.36 -7.26 -18.24
CA SER A 55 -28.25 -6.16 -17.88
C SER A 55 -27.54 -4.90 -18.27
N LYS A 56 -28.19 -4.12 -19.14
CA LYS A 56 -27.83 -2.80 -19.65
C LYS A 56 -27.07 -1.99 -18.57
N ALA A 57 -25.74 -2.14 -18.56
CA ALA A 57 -24.90 -1.46 -17.61
C ALA A 57 -24.86 0.00 -18.06
N GLU A 58 -25.19 0.92 -17.17
CA GLU A 58 -24.62 2.25 -17.28
C GLU A 58 -23.12 2.04 -17.49
N GLU A 59 -22.58 2.62 -18.55
CA GLU A 59 -21.20 2.48 -18.95
C GLU A 59 -20.38 3.24 -17.90
N VAL A 60 -20.18 2.61 -16.73
CA VAL A 60 -19.33 3.16 -15.68
C VAL A 60 -17.98 3.35 -16.33
N GLU A 61 -17.53 4.60 -16.46
CA GLU A 61 -16.21 4.90 -16.99
C GLU A 61 -15.21 4.16 -16.11
N LYS A 62 -14.49 3.20 -16.69
CA LYS A 62 -13.42 2.45 -16.01
C LYS A 62 -12.09 2.95 -16.52
N VAL A 63 -11.15 3.15 -15.60
CA VAL A 63 -9.80 3.57 -15.92
C VAL A 63 -8.89 2.36 -15.80
N ASP A 64 -8.43 1.84 -16.93
CA ASP A 64 -7.42 0.78 -16.97
C ASP A 64 -6.04 1.40 -17.26
N ILE A 65 -5.16 1.32 -16.27
CA ILE A 65 -3.76 1.78 -16.35
C ILE A 65 -2.88 0.58 -16.67
N VAL A 66 -2.41 0.48 -17.91
CA VAL A 66 -1.53 -0.61 -18.36
C VAL A 66 -0.09 -0.14 -18.35
N ILE A 67 0.76 -0.77 -17.54
CA ILE A 67 2.16 -0.43 -17.40
C ILE A 67 3.00 -1.38 -18.27
N LYS A 68 3.83 -0.83 -19.16
CA LYS A 68 4.64 -1.59 -20.13
C LYS A 68 6.09 -1.12 -20.16
N VAL A 69 7.02 -2.06 -20.31
CA VAL A 69 8.43 -1.74 -20.57
C VAL A 69 8.60 -1.33 -22.03
N LEU A 70 9.08 -0.12 -22.27
CA LEU A 70 9.46 0.34 -23.62
C LEU A 70 10.92 0.02 -23.93
N LYS A 71 11.78 0.05 -22.90
CA LYS A 71 13.20 -0.26 -23.00
C LYS A 71 13.67 -0.88 -21.70
N GLU A 72 14.25 -2.08 -21.74
CA GLU A 72 14.58 -2.87 -20.55
C GLU A 72 15.67 -2.24 -19.66
N GLY A 73 16.57 -1.44 -20.24
CA GLY A 73 17.71 -0.86 -19.53
C GLY A 73 18.69 -1.93 -19.02
N GLN A 74 19.66 -1.52 -18.20
CA GLN A 74 20.65 -2.42 -17.61
C GLN A 74 20.65 -2.29 -16.09
N LEU A 75 20.77 -3.40 -15.38
CA LEU A 75 20.92 -3.37 -13.92
C LEU A 75 22.34 -2.94 -13.55
N ILE A 76 22.42 -1.89 -12.74
CA ILE A 76 23.65 -1.38 -12.16
C ILE A 76 23.53 -1.35 -10.62
N PRO A 77 24.64 -1.46 -9.87
CA PRO A 77 24.62 -1.20 -8.43
C PRO A 77 24.10 0.21 -8.13
N ASP A 78 23.22 0.31 -7.14
CA ASP A 78 22.69 1.58 -6.69
C ASP A 78 23.80 2.45 -6.08
N PRO A 79 24.01 3.70 -6.55
CA PRO A 79 25.06 4.57 -6.04
C PRO A 79 24.90 4.92 -4.55
N GLU A 80 23.67 4.94 -4.03
CA GLU A 80 23.40 5.24 -2.60
C GLU A 80 23.53 4.00 -1.72
N ASN A 81 23.11 2.84 -2.23
CA ASN A 81 23.18 1.58 -1.51
C ASN A 81 23.70 0.46 -2.40
N LYS A 82 25.01 0.22 -2.37
CA LYS A 82 25.69 -0.79 -3.21
C LYS A 82 25.17 -2.23 -3.08
N ARG A 83 24.30 -2.53 -2.10
CA ARG A 83 23.62 -3.83 -1.96
C ARG A 83 22.35 -3.95 -2.83
N LEU A 84 21.83 -2.84 -3.32
CA LEU A 84 20.66 -2.78 -4.19
C LEU A 84 21.08 -2.61 -5.65
N LEU A 85 20.21 -3.02 -6.57
CA LEU A 85 20.38 -2.82 -8.01
C LEU A 85 19.30 -1.84 -8.50
N LYS A 86 19.69 -0.92 -9.38
CA LYS A 86 18.81 0.00 -10.09
C LYS A 86 18.95 -0.19 -11.60
N PHE A 87 17.87 0.02 -12.34
CA PHE A 87 17.93 0.02 -13.79
C PHE A 87 18.44 1.36 -14.34
N LEU A 88 19.49 1.33 -15.15
CA LEU A 88 19.99 2.47 -15.93
C LEU A 88 19.42 2.43 -17.35
N GLY A 89 18.84 3.55 -17.79
CA GLY A 89 18.34 3.70 -19.16
C GLY A 89 17.09 2.86 -19.48
N ARG A 90 16.41 2.35 -18.45
CA ARG A 90 15.09 1.70 -18.57
C ARG A 90 14.02 2.76 -18.77
N THR A 91 13.05 2.46 -19.64
CA THR A 91 11.90 3.34 -19.88
C THR A 91 10.62 2.52 -19.82
N VAL A 92 9.66 3.04 -19.06
CA VAL A 92 8.33 2.45 -18.88
C VAL A 92 7.28 3.43 -19.41
N SER A 93 6.18 2.89 -19.96
CA SER A 93 4.97 3.63 -20.32
C SER A 93 3.83 3.21 -19.41
N MET A 94 3.00 4.17 -19.03
CA MET A 94 1.70 3.95 -18.39
C MET A 94 0.66 4.37 -19.40
N ASP A 95 -0.09 3.41 -19.93
CA ASP A 95 -1.11 3.66 -20.94
C ASP A 95 -2.48 3.70 -20.25
N VAL A 96 -3.26 4.76 -20.51
CA VAL A 96 -4.65 4.90 -20.05
C VAL A 96 -5.53 5.11 -21.27
N GLY A 97 -6.29 4.09 -21.64
CA GLY A 97 -7.02 4.07 -22.91
C GLY A 97 -6.09 4.24 -24.11
N THR A 98 -6.24 5.33 -24.87
CA THR A 98 -5.41 5.66 -26.04
C THR A 98 -4.20 6.54 -25.72
N GLN A 99 -4.08 7.03 -24.48
CA GLN A 99 -3.03 7.95 -24.07
C GLN A 99 -1.88 7.20 -23.39
N SER A 100 -0.63 7.46 -23.82
CA SER A 100 0.57 6.89 -23.21
C SER A 100 1.35 7.96 -22.45
N PHE A 101 1.69 7.67 -21.20
CA PHE A 101 2.41 8.56 -20.30
C PHE A 101 3.75 7.95 -19.89
N ARG A 102 4.83 8.73 -20.00
CA ARG A 102 6.15 8.38 -19.47
C ARG A 102 6.49 9.10 -18.17
N ASP A 103 5.61 10.02 -17.77
CA ASP A 103 5.77 10.87 -16.59
C ASP A 103 4.48 10.81 -15.78
N ALA A 104 4.61 10.42 -14.52
CA ALA A 104 3.52 10.33 -13.55
C ALA A 104 2.76 11.65 -13.41
N LYS A 105 3.42 12.82 -13.55
CA LYS A 105 2.77 14.13 -13.45
C LYS A 105 1.75 14.37 -14.56
N ARG A 106 2.06 13.92 -15.78
CA ARG A 106 1.16 14.05 -16.93
C ARG A 106 -0.03 13.12 -16.81
N MET A 107 0.23 11.87 -16.40
CA MET A 107 -0.83 10.92 -16.10
C MET A 107 -1.76 11.46 -15.01
N LYS A 108 -1.20 12.00 -13.92
CA LYS A 108 -1.97 12.64 -12.86
C LYS A 108 -2.86 13.78 -13.38
N ALA A 109 -2.33 14.65 -14.23
CA ALA A 109 -3.11 15.74 -14.82
C ALA A 109 -4.27 15.22 -15.68
N PHE A 110 -4.07 14.12 -16.41
CA PHE A 110 -5.11 13.46 -17.19
C PHE A 110 -6.18 12.83 -16.29
N LEU A 111 -5.78 12.12 -15.23
CA LEU A 111 -6.69 11.45 -14.31
C LEU A 111 -7.52 12.41 -13.44
N LYS A 112 -7.17 13.70 -13.40
CA LYS A 112 -7.92 14.71 -12.63
C LYS A 112 -9.36 14.92 -13.13
N SER A 113 -9.68 14.64 -14.39
CA SER A 113 -11.03 14.86 -14.94
C SER A 113 -12.05 13.80 -14.52
N PHE A 114 -11.61 12.62 -14.09
CA PHE A 114 -12.49 11.49 -13.75
C PHE A 114 -13.11 11.64 -12.37
N ASP A 115 -14.27 11.01 -12.14
CA ASP A 115 -14.86 10.93 -10.81
C ASP A 115 -14.10 9.91 -9.95
N LYS A 116 -13.65 10.29 -8.75
CA LYS A 116 -12.78 9.43 -7.91
C LYS A 116 -13.57 8.44 -7.05
N GLU A 117 -14.85 8.72 -6.84
CA GLU A 117 -15.73 7.87 -6.04
C GLU A 117 -16.37 6.80 -6.91
N GLU A 118 -16.82 7.19 -8.11
CA GLU A 118 -17.54 6.29 -9.02
C GLU A 118 -16.63 5.51 -9.98
N THR A 119 -15.49 6.07 -10.39
CA THR A 119 -14.63 5.43 -11.41
C THR A 119 -13.69 4.40 -10.76
N PRO A 120 -13.85 3.10 -11.04
CA PRO A 120 -12.87 2.11 -10.62
C PRO A 120 -11.60 2.21 -11.47
N VAL A 121 -10.45 2.08 -10.80
CA VAL A 121 -9.12 2.10 -11.42
C VAL A 121 -8.50 0.72 -11.34
N THR A 122 -8.14 0.14 -12.48
CA THR A 122 -7.35 -1.08 -12.55
C THR A 122 -5.90 -0.76 -12.91
N ILE A 123 -4.95 -1.31 -12.17
CA ILE A 123 -3.52 -1.24 -12.51
C ILE A 123 -3.08 -2.61 -13.04
N ASP A 124 -2.69 -2.66 -14.31
CA ASP A 124 -2.22 -3.86 -15.01
C ASP A 124 -0.73 -3.74 -15.32
N ALA A 125 0.07 -4.52 -14.59
CA ALA A 125 1.51 -4.58 -14.78
C ALA A 125 1.90 -5.70 -15.76
N ARG A 126 2.40 -5.32 -16.94
CA ARG A 126 2.88 -6.30 -17.94
C ARG A 126 4.21 -6.93 -17.54
N LYS A 127 4.58 -7.99 -18.27
CA LYS A 127 5.85 -8.70 -18.10
C LYS A 127 7.04 -7.73 -18.08
N GLY A 128 7.95 -7.97 -17.14
CA GLY A 128 9.15 -7.18 -16.95
C GLY A 128 8.96 -5.92 -16.10
N ILE A 129 7.73 -5.53 -15.75
CA ILE A 129 7.43 -4.44 -14.80
C ILE A 129 7.87 -4.82 -13.38
N THR A 130 8.47 -3.86 -12.68
CA THR A 130 8.91 -4.05 -11.29
C THR A 130 7.87 -3.51 -10.31
N TYR A 131 7.94 -3.95 -9.06
CA TYR A 131 7.09 -3.39 -8.00
C TYR A 131 7.21 -1.87 -7.89
N GLY A 132 8.42 -1.32 -8.02
CA GLY A 132 8.63 0.13 -7.96
C GLY A 132 7.88 0.89 -9.06
N ASP A 133 7.82 0.35 -10.27
CA ASP A 133 7.07 0.96 -11.38
C ASP A 133 5.55 0.99 -11.09
N VAL A 134 5.03 -0.06 -10.43
CA VAL A 134 3.62 -0.15 -10.02
C VAL A 134 3.31 0.86 -8.92
N VAL A 135 4.20 0.99 -7.93
CA VAL A 135 4.04 1.95 -6.83
C VAL A 135 3.93 3.37 -7.37
N VAL A 136 4.70 3.75 -8.41
CA VAL A 136 4.58 5.09 -9.01
C VAL A 136 3.18 5.35 -9.57
N ALA A 137 2.55 4.36 -10.22
CA ALA A 137 1.19 4.51 -10.71
C ALA A 137 0.18 4.54 -9.56
N LEU A 138 0.38 3.68 -8.57
CA LEU A 138 -0.45 3.61 -7.37
C LEU A 138 -0.43 4.93 -6.58
N ASP A 139 0.75 5.53 -6.38
CA ASP A 139 0.92 6.81 -5.68
C ASP A 139 0.09 7.91 -6.34
N VAL A 140 0.07 7.96 -7.68
CA VAL A 140 -0.74 8.93 -8.42
C VAL A 140 -2.24 8.72 -8.16
N VAL A 141 -2.70 7.47 -8.16
CA VAL A 141 -4.12 7.12 -7.99
C VAL A 141 -4.57 7.37 -6.55
N ILE A 142 -3.76 7.00 -5.56
CA ILE A 142 -4.01 7.26 -4.14
C ILE A 142 -4.00 8.76 -3.85
N GLU A 143 -3.01 9.50 -4.36
CA GLU A 143 -2.89 10.94 -4.14
C GLU A 143 -4.04 11.73 -4.76
N LEU A 144 -4.64 11.23 -5.85
CA LEU A 144 -5.84 11.81 -6.46
C LEU A 144 -7.13 11.49 -5.69
N GLY A 145 -7.10 10.47 -4.81
CA GLY A 145 -8.23 10.10 -3.96
C GLY A 145 -9.18 9.06 -4.55
N PHE A 146 -8.77 8.27 -5.54
CA PHE A 146 -9.60 7.18 -6.07
C PHE A 146 -9.88 6.15 -4.98
N GLN A 147 -11.17 5.78 -4.82
CA GLN A 147 -11.59 4.87 -3.74
C GLN A 147 -11.55 3.39 -4.15
N GLN A 148 -11.73 3.11 -5.45
CA GLN A 148 -11.87 1.76 -5.99
C GLN A 148 -10.62 1.41 -6.82
N ILE A 149 -9.62 0.81 -6.18
CA ILE A 149 -8.35 0.46 -6.83
C ILE A 149 -8.21 -1.07 -6.87
N ALA A 150 -8.01 -1.62 -8.06
CA ALA A 150 -7.77 -3.05 -8.28
C ALA A 150 -6.45 -3.27 -9.02
N PHE A 151 -5.85 -4.44 -8.81
CA PHE A 151 -4.69 -4.89 -9.58
C PHE A 151 -5.11 -6.02 -10.50
N ALA A 152 -4.79 -5.91 -11.78
CA ALA A 152 -5.01 -7.01 -12.71
C ALA A 152 -4.01 -8.12 -12.38
N GLY A 153 -4.52 -9.33 -12.12
CA GLY A 153 -3.67 -10.52 -12.02
C GLY A 153 -3.07 -10.82 -13.37
N SER A 154 -1.74 -10.84 -13.46
CA SER A 154 -0.98 -11.23 -14.65
C SER A 154 -1.07 -12.75 -14.86
N PHE A 155 -2.23 -13.23 -15.29
CA PHE A 155 -2.36 -14.54 -15.92
C PHE A 155 -2.20 -14.34 -17.43
N GLU A 156 -0.96 -14.34 -17.92
CA GLU A 156 -0.69 -14.71 -19.31
C GLU A 156 -0.80 -16.24 -19.36
N ASN A 157 -1.86 -16.75 -20.00
CA ASN A 157 -1.86 -18.11 -20.50
C ASN A 157 -0.76 -18.19 -21.58
N GLU A 158 0.15 -19.15 -21.38
CA GLU A 158 1.23 -19.65 -22.27
C GLU A 158 1.51 -18.93 -23.59
#